data_AF-A0A8K0XAH3-F1
#
_entry.id   AF-A0A8K0XAH3-F1
#
_cell.length_a   1.000
_cell.length_b   1.000
_cell.length_c   1.000
_cell.angle_alpha   90.00
_cell.angle_beta   90.00
_cell.angle_gamma   90.00
#
_symmetry.space_group_name_H-M   'P 1'
#
loop_
_entity.id
_entity.type
_entity.pdbx_description
1 polymer ?
#
loop_
_entity_poly.entity_id
_entity_poly.type
_entity_poly.pdbx_seq_one_letter_code
_entity_poly.pdbx_strand_id
1 'polypeptide(L)'
;MAFIQKHALVRQLQSDACRVSIVERYQLGGVDIVVDSDHAIVFVPLLALPANIEPFSDRISSESWRLAPYAYSPPVCKAIKKLRRLLSIAEGCGTKDEACSVIWAFANDPEETAMFVRCFGEEAYARALSVGNEVLWGKREWLEEDELEDEASLAAADGMNPFAARIMLYQRTLQDILDLSSEARLEEFGELVGKDRVAKLNAVIEKRMQESVLAGTESVLDYDLCASV
;
A
#
# COMPACT_ATOMS: atom_id res chain seq x y z
N MET A 1 10.25 -4.79 6.99
CA MET A 1 11.08 -4.92 8.22
C MET A 1 11.02 -3.73 9.21
N ALA A 2 10.38 -2.59 8.92
CA ALA A 2 10.30 -1.46 9.86
C ALA A 2 9.17 -1.58 10.91
N PHE A 3 8.09 -2.31 10.63
CA PHE A 3 6.92 -2.40 11.50
C PHE A 3 7.12 -3.30 12.74
N ILE A 4 7.93 -4.36 12.64
CA ILE A 4 8.26 -5.27 13.75
C ILE A 4 8.94 -4.54 14.93
N GLN A 5 9.60 -3.41 14.66
CA GLN A 5 10.16 -2.55 15.72
C GLN A 5 9.08 -1.86 16.58
N LYS A 6 7.81 -1.89 16.16
CA LYS A 6 6.65 -1.33 16.87
C LYS A 6 5.91 -2.40 17.69
N HIS A 7 6.64 -3.28 18.38
CA HIS A 7 6.07 -4.39 19.16
C HIS A 7 5.00 -3.97 20.17
N ALA A 8 5.10 -2.75 20.72
CA ALA A 8 4.07 -2.18 21.59
C ALA A 8 2.74 -1.97 20.84
N LEU A 9 2.78 -1.45 19.61
CA LEU A 9 1.59 -1.23 18.78
C LEU A 9 0.97 -2.55 18.35
N VAL A 10 1.76 -3.52 17.89
CA VAL A 10 1.27 -4.85 17.49
C VAL A 10 0.51 -5.50 18.65
N ARG A 11 1.05 -5.43 19.86
CA ARG A 11 0.38 -5.94 21.06
C ARG A 11 -0.96 -5.23 21.33
N GLN A 12 -1.04 -3.92 21.12
CA GLN A 12 -2.29 -3.18 21.31
C GLN A 12 -3.33 -3.49 20.23
N LEU A 13 -2.90 -3.65 18.98
CA LEU A 13 -3.77 -4.06 17.87
C LEU A 13 -4.41 -5.43 18.13
N GLN A 14 -3.64 -6.37 18.67
CA GLN A 14 -4.10 -7.73 19.01
C GLN A 14 -4.82 -7.81 20.38
N SER A 15 -4.91 -6.70 21.13
CA SER A 15 -5.61 -6.68 22.41
C SER A 15 -7.10 -6.95 22.26
N ASP A 16 -7.76 -7.34 23.34
CA ASP A 16 -9.21 -7.57 23.37
C ASP A 16 -10.03 -6.32 23.01
N ALA A 17 -9.46 -5.13 23.16
CA ALA A 17 -10.11 -3.86 22.82
C ALA A 17 -10.12 -3.62 21.30
N CYS A 18 -9.02 -3.94 20.61
CA CYS A 18 -8.88 -3.67 19.17
C CYS A 18 -9.23 -4.88 18.29
N ARG A 19 -8.86 -6.09 18.72
CA ARG A 19 -9.08 -7.37 18.00
C ARG A 19 -8.74 -7.29 16.51
N VAL A 20 -7.64 -6.62 16.19
CA VAL A 20 -7.14 -6.48 14.82
C VAL A 20 -6.20 -7.66 14.55
N SER A 21 -6.60 -8.52 13.61
CA SER A 21 -5.70 -9.55 13.06
C SER A 21 -4.76 -8.91 12.05
N ILE A 22 -3.47 -9.22 12.16
CA ILE A 22 -2.42 -8.67 11.29
C ILE A 22 -1.74 -9.84 10.60
N VAL A 23 -1.55 -9.69 9.30
CA VAL A 23 -0.83 -10.65 8.47
C VAL A 23 0.39 -9.94 7.90
N GLU A 24 1.58 -10.51 8.11
CA GLU A 24 2.83 -9.89 7.71
C GLU A 24 3.14 -10.11 6.23
N ARG A 25 3.68 -9.08 5.58
CA ARG A 25 4.18 -9.15 4.20
C ARG A 25 5.54 -8.48 4.12
N TYR A 26 6.40 -8.98 3.22
CA TYR A 26 7.76 -8.46 3.10
C TYR A 26 7.77 -7.04 2.51
N GLN A 27 6.87 -6.76 1.57
CA GLN A 27 6.74 -5.47 0.88
C GLN A 27 5.30 -4.96 0.92
N LEU A 28 5.13 -3.68 1.24
CA LEU A 28 3.83 -3.01 1.27
C LEU A 28 3.80 -1.75 0.36
N GLY A 29 4.82 -1.52 -0.46
CA GLY A 29 4.84 -0.35 -1.36
C GLY A 29 4.95 1.01 -0.65
N GLY A 30 5.54 1.05 0.55
CA GLY A 30 5.79 2.30 1.28
C GLY A 30 4.73 2.67 2.32
N VAL A 31 3.70 1.84 2.52
CA VAL A 31 2.75 1.97 3.63
C VAL A 31 3.12 1.07 4.81
N ASP A 32 2.55 1.32 5.98
CA ASP A 32 2.77 0.48 7.17
C ASP A 32 1.74 -0.64 7.31
N ILE A 33 0.48 -0.38 6.94
CA ILE A 33 -0.61 -1.38 6.95
C ILE A 33 -1.45 -1.21 5.69
N VAL A 34 -1.75 -2.32 5.02
CA VAL A 34 -2.78 -2.40 3.98
C VAL A 34 -4.05 -2.96 4.61
N VAL A 35 -5.15 -2.22 4.50
CA VAL A 35 -6.43 -2.58 5.14
C VAL A 35 -7.32 -3.37 4.18
N ASP A 36 -7.38 -2.93 2.92
CA ASP A 36 -7.98 -3.63 1.78
C ASP A 36 -7.33 -3.17 0.46
N SER A 37 -8.01 -3.36 -0.68
CA SER A 37 -7.53 -2.88 -1.98
C SER A 37 -7.25 -1.38 -1.97
N ASP A 38 -8.11 -0.57 -1.35
CA ASP A 38 -8.16 0.89 -1.54
C ASP A 38 -7.81 1.70 -0.29
N HIS A 39 -7.58 1.04 0.84
CA HIS A 39 -7.25 1.66 2.11
C HIS A 39 -5.88 1.19 2.62
N ALA A 40 -5.07 2.17 3.02
CA ALA A 40 -3.79 1.94 3.65
C ALA A 40 -3.52 2.95 4.76
N ILE A 41 -2.68 2.56 5.72
CA ILE A 41 -2.30 3.38 6.86
C ILE A 41 -0.79 3.59 6.84
N VAL A 42 -0.39 4.84 7.05
CA VAL A 42 1.01 5.26 7.20
C VAL A 42 1.20 5.88 8.57
N PHE A 43 2.15 5.37 9.33
CA PHE A 43 2.52 5.91 10.65
C PHE A 43 3.73 6.82 10.50
N VAL A 44 3.57 8.06 10.91
CA VAL A 44 4.65 9.03 10.91
C VAL A 44 4.93 9.50 12.34
N PRO A 45 6.12 9.23 12.91
CA PRO A 45 6.50 9.76 14.20
C PRO A 45 6.49 11.30 14.16
N LEU A 46 5.67 11.92 15.00
CA LEU A 46 5.50 13.38 15.00
C LEU A 46 6.81 14.15 15.21
N LEU A 47 7.71 13.60 16.04
CA LEU A 47 9.02 14.20 16.32
C LEU A 47 10.03 14.07 15.18
N ALA A 48 9.81 13.14 14.25
CA ALA A 48 10.64 12.99 13.05
C ALA A 48 10.19 13.91 11.90
N LEU A 49 8.97 14.47 11.97
CA LEU A 49 8.46 15.39 10.94
C LEU A 49 9.36 16.61 10.70
N PRO A 50 9.93 17.28 11.73
CA PRO A 50 10.84 18.40 11.50
C PRO A 50 12.23 17.97 11.00
N ALA A 51 12.70 16.78 11.34
CA ALA A 51 14.03 16.27 10.94
C ALA A 51 14.10 15.98 9.43
N ASN A 52 12.97 15.70 8.79
CA ASN A 52 12.86 15.61 7.33
C ASN A 52 12.74 16.98 6.62
N ILE A 53 13.11 18.09 7.29
CA ILE A 53 13.00 19.47 6.76
C ILE A 53 14.27 20.34 6.94
N GLU A 54 15.35 19.87 7.61
CA GLU A 54 16.59 20.65 7.96
C GLU A 54 16.30 21.95 8.78
N PRO A 55 17.26 22.66 9.43
CA PRO A 55 18.34 22.34 10.36
C PRO A 55 17.91 22.59 11.83
N PHE A 56 17.09 21.69 12.41
CA PHE A 56 16.54 21.83 13.77
C PHE A 56 17.24 20.92 14.81
N SER A 57 18.14 20.04 14.36
CA SER A 57 18.80 19.01 15.19
C SER A 57 19.74 19.60 16.24
N ASP A 58 20.50 20.63 15.86
CA ASP A 58 21.56 21.20 16.72
C ASP A 58 20.99 21.89 17.97
N ARG A 59 19.77 22.42 17.86
CA ARG A 59 19.10 23.17 18.92
C ARG A 59 18.27 22.28 19.86
N ILE A 60 17.86 21.10 19.40
CA ILE A 60 17.23 20.07 20.26
C ILE A 60 18.32 19.35 21.07
N SER A 61 19.48 19.10 20.47
CA SER A 61 20.61 18.43 21.12
C SER A 61 21.19 19.20 22.32
N SER A 62 21.06 20.54 22.37
CA SER A 62 21.51 21.36 23.50
C SER A 62 20.56 21.38 24.70
N GLU A 63 19.28 20.99 24.53
CA GLU A 63 18.21 21.16 25.52
C GLU A 63 17.51 19.83 25.90
N SER A 64 17.86 18.70 25.24
CA SER A 64 17.11 17.44 25.27
C SER A 64 17.18 16.63 26.57
N TRP A 65 18.07 16.97 27.51
CA TRP A 65 18.29 16.17 28.72
C TRP A 65 17.27 16.43 29.85
N ARG A 66 16.32 17.35 29.68
CA ARG A 66 15.38 17.77 30.75
C ARG A 66 13.89 17.70 30.45
N LEU A 67 13.47 17.47 29.20
CA LEU A 67 12.06 17.55 28.83
C LEU A 67 11.70 16.40 27.88
N ALA A 68 10.67 15.63 28.24
CA ALA A 68 9.99 14.76 27.28
C ALA A 68 9.48 15.66 26.13
N PRO A 69 9.91 15.44 24.88
CA PRO A 69 9.58 16.34 23.79
C PRO A 69 8.06 16.36 23.56
N TYR A 70 7.45 17.54 23.73
CA TYR A 70 6.04 17.73 23.45
C TYR A 70 5.78 17.49 21.96
N ALA A 71 5.01 16.43 21.65
CA ALA A 71 4.76 15.98 20.30
C ALA A 71 4.12 17.04 19.40
N TYR A 72 3.40 18.02 19.98
CA TYR A 72 2.77 19.13 19.26
C TYR A 72 3.55 20.44 19.38
N SER A 73 4.88 20.36 19.47
CA SER A 73 5.72 21.56 19.44
C SER A 73 5.44 22.43 18.19
N PRO A 74 5.67 23.76 18.25
CA PRO A 74 5.46 24.63 17.10
C PRO A 74 6.14 24.15 15.80
N PRO A 75 7.39 23.61 15.81
CA PRO A 75 8.00 23.01 14.62
C PRO A 75 7.21 21.83 14.05
N VAL A 76 6.69 20.93 14.90
CA VAL A 76 5.88 19.79 14.46
C VAL A 76 4.56 20.28 13.87
N CYS A 77 3.87 21.20 14.54
CA CYS A 77 2.64 21.80 14.02
C CYS A 77 2.88 22.50 12.66
N LYS A 78 4.03 23.16 12.49
CA LYS A 78 4.43 23.78 11.22
C LYS A 78 4.68 22.73 10.14
N ALA A 79 5.33 21.61 10.48
CA ALA A 79 5.56 20.50 9.55
C ALA A 79 4.24 19.86 9.10
N ILE A 80 3.29 19.61 10.02
CA ILE A 80 1.95 19.11 9.68
C ILE A 80 1.22 20.06 8.73
N LYS A 81 1.23 21.37 9.03
CA LYS A 81 0.62 22.39 8.15
C LYS A 81 1.28 22.41 6.77
N LYS A 82 2.62 22.30 6.70
CA LYS A 82 3.36 22.22 5.42
C LYS A 82 2.96 20.98 4.64
N LEU A 83 2.88 19.82 5.27
CA LEU A 83 2.50 18.56 4.63
C LEU A 83 1.08 18.62 4.04
N ARG A 84 0.10 19.13 4.82
CA ARG A 84 -1.26 19.36 4.32
C ARG A 84 -1.27 20.27 3.09
N ARG A 85 -0.52 21.37 3.13
CA ARG A 85 -0.38 22.28 1.99
C ARG A 85 0.22 21.59 0.77
N LEU A 86 1.25 20.76 0.95
CA LEU A 86 1.88 20.03 -0.16
C LEU A 86 0.90 19.05 -0.81
N LEU A 87 0.08 18.35 -0.02
CA LEU A 87 -0.96 17.45 -0.56
C LEU A 87 -2.04 18.21 -1.32
N SER A 88 -2.49 19.37 -0.83
CA SER A 88 -3.43 20.22 -1.57
C SER A 88 -2.85 20.77 -2.86
N ILE A 89 -1.55 21.09 -2.90
CA ILE A 89 -0.87 21.48 -4.15
C ILE A 89 -0.79 20.29 -5.09
N ALA A 90 -0.42 19.12 -4.59
CA ALA A 90 -0.30 17.91 -5.40
C ALA A 90 -1.64 17.54 -6.06
N GLU A 91 -2.74 17.73 -5.34
CA GLU A 91 -4.12 17.62 -5.85
C GLU A 91 -4.41 18.64 -6.96
N GLY A 92 -4.17 19.93 -6.73
CA GLY A 92 -4.39 20.97 -7.74
C GLY A 92 -3.49 20.86 -8.97
N CYS A 93 -2.35 20.18 -8.86
CA CYS A 93 -1.43 19.90 -9.97
C CYS A 93 -1.67 18.54 -10.65
N GLY A 94 -2.64 17.74 -10.21
CA GLY A 94 -2.91 16.41 -10.76
C GLY A 94 -1.80 15.37 -10.52
N THR A 95 -0.93 15.61 -9.55
CA THR A 95 0.15 14.67 -9.15
C THR A 95 -0.26 13.73 -8.02
N LYS A 96 -1.35 14.04 -7.33
CA LYS A 96 -2.08 13.13 -6.45
C LYS A 96 -3.30 12.61 -7.23
N ASP A 97 -3.59 11.32 -7.10
CA ASP A 97 -4.84 10.75 -7.59
C ASP A 97 -6.06 11.51 -7.00
N GLU A 98 -6.99 11.90 -7.85
CA GLU A 98 -8.19 12.65 -7.46
C GLU A 98 -9.12 11.82 -6.56
N ALA A 99 -9.12 10.49 -6.74
CA ALA A 99 -9.88 9.57 -5.89
C ALA A 99 -9.22 9.33 -4.52
N CYS A 100 -7.93 9.68 -4.37
CA CYS A 100 -7.20 9.47 -3.12
C CYS A 100 -7.59 10.53 -2.08
N SER A 101 -8.19 10.09 -0.97
CA SER A 101 -8.46 10.93 0.21
C SER A 101 -7.48 10.63 1.34
N VAL A 102 -7.13 11.65 2.14
CA VAL A 102 -6.21 11.51 3.27
C VAL A 102 -6.89 11.91 4.56
N ILE A 103 -7.07 10.94 5.47
CA ILE A 103 -7.60 11.15 6.82
C ILE A 103 -6.43 11.25 7.80
N TRP A 104 -6.48 12.22 8.70
CA TRP A 104 -5.44 12.47 9.70
C TRP A 104 -5.91 12.05 11.08
N ALA A 105 -5.13 11.22 11.76
CA ALA A 105 -5.26 10.96 13.18
C ALA A 105 -3.94 11.25 13.90
N PHE A 106 -4.04 11.75 15.12
CA PHE A 106 -2.88 12.06 15.95
C PHE A 106 -3.03 11.31 17.26
N ALA A 107 -2.16 10.33 17.48
CA ALA A 107 -2.12 9.55 18.69
C ALA A 107 -0.96 9.97 19.58
N ASN A 108 -1.16 9.90 20.89
CA ASN A 108 -0.14 10.20 21.89
C ASN A 108 0.62 8.94 22.32
N ASP A 109 0.00 7.77 22.16
CA ASP A 109 0.55 6.49 22.57
C ASP A 109 0.12 5.34 21.63
N PRO A 110 0.71 4.14 21.79
CA PRO A 110 0.38 2.99 20.96
C PRO A 110 -1.06 2.47 21.12
N GLU A 111 -1.71 2.69 22.25
CA GLU A 111 -3.08 2.23 22.49
C GLU A 111 -4.06 3.10 21.69
N GLU A 112 -3.93 4.43 21.77
CA GLU A 112 -4.70 5.36 20.95
C GLU A 112 -4.43 5.14 19.45
N THR A 113 -3.18 4.84 19.08
CA THR A 113 -2.83 4.48 17.70
C THR A 113 -3.58 3.22 17.24
N ALA A 114 -3.62 2.18 18.08
CA ALA A 114 -4.33 0.94 17.76
C ALA A 114 -5.84 1.16 17.62
N MET A 115 -6.43 2.01 18.47
CA MET A 115 -7.83 2.41 18.36
C MET A 115 -8.12 3.11 17.03
N PHE A 116 -7.26 4.02 16.58
CA PHE A 116 -7.45 4.64 15.26
C PHE A 116 -7.34 3.65 14.10
N VAL A 117 -6.40 2.71 14.14
CA VAL A 117 -6.29 1.64 13.14
C VAL A 117 -7.59 0.83 13.09
N ARG A 118 -8.13 0.47 14.25
CA ARG A 118 -9.41 -0.22 14.36
C ARG A 118 -10.55 0.60 13.74
N CYS A 119 -10.67 1.88 14.08
CA CYS A 119 -11.70 2.76 13.52
C CYS A 119 -11.58 2.89 11.99
N PHE A 120 -10.36 3.02 11.45
CA PHE A 120 -10.15 3.06 10.00
C PHE A 120 -10.51 1.74 9.33
N GLY A 121 -10.25 0.61 9.97
CA GLY A 121 -10.70 -0.70 9.50
C GLY A 121 -12.22 -0.83 9.48
N GLU A 122 -12.93 -0.32 10.50
CA GLU A 122 -14.40 -0.30 10.54
C GLU A 122 -15.00 0.63 9.49
N GLU A 123 -14.37 1.78 9.23
CA GLU A 123 -14.78 2.68 8.15
C GLU A 123 -14.60 2.02 6.77
N ALA A 124 -13.45 1.39 6.54
CA ALA A 124 -13.17 0.65 5.31
C ALA A 124 -14.19 -0.50 5.10
N TYR A 125 -14.52 -1.24 6.16
CA TYR A 125 -15.57 -2.25 6.14
C TYR A 125 -16.95 -1.66 5.81
N ALA A 126 -17.34 -0.57 6.46
CA ALA A 126 -18.62 0.09 6.20
C ALA A 126 -18.72 0.59 4.75
N ARG A 127 -17.61 1.08 4.18
CA ARG A 127 -17.52 1.47 2.77
C ARG A 127 -17.63 0.25 1.86
N ALA A 128 -16.92 -0.85 2.14
CA ALA A 128 -17.02 -2.09 1.38
C ALA A 128 -18.46 -2.63 1.35
N LEU A 129 -19.16 -2.59 2.49
CA LEU A 129 -20.57 -2.97 2.58
C LEU A 129 -21.48 -2.10 1.70
N SER A 130 -21.19 -0.79 1.59
CA SER A 130 -21.98 0.12 0.78
C SER A 130 -21.87 -0.12 -0.74
N VAL A 131 -20.77 -0.75 -1.17
CA VAL A 131 -20.48 -1.04 -2.59
C VAL A 131 -20.65 -2.51 -2.95
N GLY A 132 -21.02 -3.38 -2.00
CA GLY A 132 -21.23 -4.81 -2.24
C GLY A 132 -19.97 -5.68 -2.19
N ASN A 133 -18.89 -5.18 -1.58
CA ASN A 133 -17.60 -5.87 -1.45
C ASN A 133 -17.38 -6.48 -0.05
N GLU A 134 -18.45 -6.74 0.70
CA GLU A 134 -18.37 -7.32 2.04
C GLU A 134 -17.79 -8.74 2.06
N VAL A 135 -17.82 -9.44 0.91
CA VAL A 135 -17.26 -10.80 0.77
C VAL A 135 -15.79 -10.86 1.16
N LEU A 136 -15.03 -9.78 0.95
CA LEU A 136 -13.61 -9.67 1.29
C LEU A 136 -13.35 -9.46 2.80
N TRP A 137 -14.41 -9.20 3.58
CA TRP A 137 -14.34 -8.84 4.99
C TRP A 137 -14.94 -9.91 5.92
N GLY A 138 -15.35 -11.05 5.38
CA GLY A 138 -15.82 -12.20 6.15
C GLY A 138 -14.70 -12.89 6.95
N LYS A 139 -14.70 -14.22 6.96
CA LYS A 139 -13.69 -15.00 7.73
C LYS A 139 -12.25 -14.86 7.22
N ARG A 140 -12.05 -14.29 6.02
CA ARG A 140 -10.73 -14.04 5.40
C ARG A 140 -9.79 -15.26 5.44
N GLU A 141 -10.35 -16.46 5.24
CA GLU A 141 -9.57 -17.71 5.17
C GLU A 141 -8.52 -17.67 4.04
N TRP A 142 -8.75 -16.85 3.03
CA TRP A 142 -7.83 -16.58 1.92
C TRP A 142 -6.58 -15.77 2.31
N LEU A 143 -6.60 -15.07 3.45
CA LEU A 143 -5.53 -14.21 3.94
C LEU A 143 -4.70 -14.93 5.00
N GLU A 144 -3.89 -15.89 4.54
CA GLU A 144 -2.99 -16.67 5.41
C GLU A 144 -1.64 -15.96 5.63
N GLU A 145 -0.91 -16.40 6.66
CA GLU A 145 0.41 -15.86 7.02
C GLU A 145 1.43 -16.04 5.88
N ASP A 146 1.46 -17.21 5.26
CA ASP A 146 2.39 -17.52 4.18
C ASP A 146 2.04 -16.75 2.90
N GLU A 147 3.03 -16.03 2.37
CA GLU A 147 2.97 -15.32 1.09
C GLU A 147 2.86 -16.33 -0.07
N LEU A 148 1.93 -16.08 -1.01
CA LEU A 148 1.77 -16.97 -2.16
C LEU A 148 2.94 -16.80 -3.14
N GLU A 149 3.21 -17.85 -3.91
CA GLU A 149 4.10 -17.74 -5.06
C GLU A 149 3.60 -16.62 -5.98
N ASP A 150 4.53 -15.79 -6.46
CA ASP A 150 4.27 -14.62 -7.31
C ASP A 150 3.48 -13.45 -6.69
N GLU A 151 3.11 -13.52 -5.41
CA GLU A 151 2.37 -12.42 -4.74
C GLU A 151 3.14 -11.10 -4.79
N ALA A 152 4.43 -11.10 -4.42
CA ALA A 152 5.29 -9.93 -4.50
C ALA A 152 5.44 -9.40 -5.94
N SER A 153 5.58 -10.31 -6.92
CA SER A 153 5.73 -9.96 -8.34
C SER A 153 4.50 -9.24 -8.88
N LEU A 154 3.31 -9.76 -8.55
CA LEU A 154 2.03 -9.17 -8.97
C LEU A 154 1.73 -7.88 -8.19
N ALA A 155 2.06 -7.83 -6.89
CA ALA A 155 1.90 -6.64 -6.05
C ALA A 155 2.78 -5.47 -6.50
N ALA A 156 3.90 -5.73 -7.17
CA ALA A 156 4.80 -4.72 -7.72
C ALA A 156 4.31 -4.11 -9.04
N ALA A 157 3.25 -4.65 -9.66
CA ALA A 157 2.65 -4.06 -10.85
C ALA A 157 1.99 -2.71 -10.54
N ASP A 158 1.97 -1.80 -11.52
CA ASP A 158 1.39 -0.48 -11.33
C ASP A 158 -0.10 -0.57 -10.99
N GLY A 159 -0.52 0.18 -9.97
CA GLY A 159 -1.87 0.14 -9.41
C GLY A 159 -2.16 -1.10 -8.54
N MET A 160 -1.26 -2.05 -8.41
CA MET A 160 -1.45 -3.22 -7.54
C MET A 160 -0.89 -2.99 -6.14
N ASN A 161 -1.38 -3.79 -5.19
CA ASN A 161 -0.83 -3.90 -3.85
C ASN A 161 -0.89 -5.39 -3.42
N PRO A 162 -0.25 -5.76 -2.30
CA PRO A 162 -0.24 -7.15 -1.83
C PRO A 162 -1.64 -7.72 -1.59
N PHE A 163 -2.59 -6.91 -1.12
CA PHE A 163 -3.96 -7.35 -0.88
C PHE A 163 -4.69 -7.72 -2.18
N ALA A 164 -4.59 -6.88 -3.21
CA ALA A 164 -5.15 -7.14 -4.53
C ALA A 164 -4.47 -8.34 -5.20
N ALA A 165 -3.15 -8.44 -5.11
CA ALA A 165 -2.40 -9.58 -5.62
C ALA A 165 -2.86 -10.89 -4.96
N ARG A 166 -3.02 -10.89 -3.63
CA ARG A 166 -3.49 -12.05 -2.85
C ARG A 166 -4.89 -12.49 -3.29
N ILE A 167 -5.81 -11.55 -3.47
CA ILE A 167 -7.18 -11.88 -3.91
C ILE A 167 -7.17 -12.58 -5.27
N MET A 168 -6.37 -12.08 -6.21
CA MET A 168 -6.28 -12.67 -7.54
C MET A 168 -5.63 -14.06 -7.47
N LEU A 169 -4.51 -14.18 -6.75
CA LEU A 169 -3.74 -15.43 -6.64
C LEU A 169 -4.45 -16.52 -5.82
N TYR A 170 -5.38 -16.11 -4.95
CA TYR A 170 -6.24 -17.07 -4.24
C TYR A 170 -7.22 -17.79 -5.18
N GLN A 171 -7.62 -17.15 -6.28
CA GLN A 171 -8.56 -17.73 -7.24
C GLN A 171 -7.86 -18.47 -8.38
N ARG A 172 -6.69 -17.98 -8.80
CA ARG A 172 -5.97 -18.48 -9.98
C ARG A 172 -4.46 -18.37 -9.79
N THR A 173 -3.70 -19.23 -10.46
CA THR A 173 -2.25 -19.06 -10.51
C THR A 173 -1.87 -17.80 -11.31
N LEU A 174 -0.65 -17.29 -11.15
CA LEU A 174 -0.19 -16.16 -11.96
C LEU A 174 -0.31 -16.46 -13.47
N GLN A 175 0.09 -17.67 -13.89
CA GLN A 175 0.01 -18.06 -15.30
C GLN A 175 -1.43 -18.05 -15.82
N ASP A 176 -2.37 -18.60 -15.05
CA ASP A 176 -3.79 -18.59 -15.43
C ASP A 176 -4.33 -17.16 -15.54
N ILE A 177 -3.90 -16.22 -14.68
CA ILE A 177 -4.26 -14.81 -14.75
C ILE A 177 -3.71 -14.15 -16.03
N LEU A 178 -2.46 -14.45 -16.39
CA LEU A 178 -1.82 -13.92 -17.59
C LEU A 178 -2.47 -14.45 -18.87
N ASP A 179 -2.96 -15.70 -18.85
CA ASP A 179 -3.62 -16.36 -19.98
C ASP A 179 -5.06 -15.86 -20.20
N LEU A 180 -5.68 -15.22 -19.20
CA LEU A 180 -6.97 -14.56 -19.37
C LEU A 180 -6.88 -13.35 -20.29
N SER A 181 -7.93 -13.10 -21.07
CA SER A 181 -8.08 -11.85 -21.82
C SER A 181 -8.25 -10.66 -20.89
N SER A 182 -7.98 -9.46 -21.41
CA SER A 182 -8.13 -8.21 -20.68
C SER A 182 -9.56 -8.02 -20.15
N GLU A 183 -10.58 -8.41 -20.93
CA GLU A 183 -12.00 -8.37 -20.54
C GLU A 183 -12.33 -9.41 -19.47
N ALA A 184 -11.82 -10.64 -19.62
CA ALA A 184 -12.08 -11.71 -18.66
C ALA A 184 -11.46 -11.39 -17.29
N ARG A 185 -10.25 -10.80 -17.27
CA ARG A 185 -9.65 -10.29 -16.02
C ARG A 185 -10.51 -9.20 -15.37
N LEU A 186 -11.07 -8.30 -16.18
CA LEU A 186 -11.91 -7.20 -15.67
C LEU A 186 -13.23 -7.72 -15.10
N GLU A 187 -13.85 -8.70 -15.76
CA GLU A 187 -15.08 -9.34 -15.29
C GLU A 187 -14.86 -10.11 -13.99
N GLU A 188 -13.77 -10.89 -13.90
CA GLU A 188 -13.50 -11.76 -12.76
C GLU A 188 -12.98 -10.99 -11.53
N PHE A 189 -12.09 -10.03 -11.73
CA PHE A 189 -11.40 -9.34 -10.62
C PHE A 189 -11.83 -7.89 -10.41
N GLY A 190 -12.47 -7.26 -11.39
CA GLY A 190 -12.72 -5.82 -11.38
C GLY A 190 -13.59 -5.34 -10.21
N GLU A 191 -14.61 -6.11 -9.83
CA GLU A 191 -15.43 -5.76 -8.65
C GLU A 191 -14.67 -6.01 -7.33
N LEU A 192 -13.77 -7.00 -7.29
CA LEU A 192 -13.07 -7.39 -6.06
C LEU A 192 -11.87 -6.49 -5.74
N VAL A 193 -11.06 -6.18 -6.74
CA VAL A 193 -9.82 -5.40 -6.53
C VAL A 193 -9.90 -4.00 -7.10
N GLY A 194 -10.92 -3.68 -7.91
CA GLY A 194 -11.11 -2.38 -8.55
C GLY A 194 -10.77 -2.40 -10.04
N LYS A 195 -11.74 -1.96 -10.85
CA LYS A 195 -11.67 -1.94 -12.33
C LYS A 195 -10.46 -1.18 -12.86
N ASP A 196 -10.15 -0.03 -12.28
CA ASP A 196 -9.03 0.80 -12.72
C ASP A 196 -7.68 0.11 -12.49
N ARG A 197 -7.55 -0.70 -11.42
CA ARG A 197 -6.33 -1.46 -11.15
C ARG A 197 -6.15 -2.58 -12.16
N VAL A 198 -7.23 -3.32 -12.44
CA VAL A 198 -7.19 -4.38 -13.45
C VAL A 198 -6.89 -3.78 -14.82
N ALA A 199 -7.45 -2.62 -15.16
CA ALA A 199 -7.13 -1.92 -16.41
C ALA A 199 -5.64 -1.53 -16.50
N LYS A 200 -5.05 -1.00 -15.42
CA LYS A 200 -3.61 -0.70 -15.35
C LYS A 200 -2.76 -1.96 -15.50
N LEU A 201 -3.13 -3.05 -14.81
CA LEU A 201 -2.45 -4.34 -14.92
C LEU A 201 -2.53 -4.87 -16.36
N ASN A 202 -3.68 -4.78 -17.02
CA ASN A 202 -3.85 -5.18 -18.42
C ASN A 202 -2.89 -4.43 -19.33
N ALA A 203 -2.77 -3.10 -19.16
CA ALA A 203 -1.83 -2.29 -19.92
C ALA A 203 -0.36 -2.71 -19.68
N VAL A 204 0.01 -3.07 -18.45
CA VAL A 204 1.36 -3.57 -18.13
C VAL A 204 1.63 -4.91 -18.82
N ILE A 205 0.67 -5.84 -18.80
CA ILE A 205 0.78 -7.15 -19.43
C ILE A 205 0.92 -7.00 -20.94
N GLU A 206 0.03 -6.24 -21.58
CA GLU A 206 0.05 -6.01 -23.03
C GLU A 206 1.36 -5.38 -23.48
N LYS A 207 1.85 -4.38 -22.74
CA LYS A 207 3.15 -3.75 -23.01
C LYS A 207 4.30 -4.78 -22.96
N ARG A 208 4.35 -5.61 -21.92
CA ARG A 208 5.41 -6.63 -21.77
C ARG A 208 5.31 -7.72 -22.85
N MET A 209 4.09 -8.11 -23.25
CA MET A 209 3.91 -9.07 -24.35
C MET A 209 4.44 -8.51 -25.66
N GLN A 210 4.17 -7.23 -25.96
CA GLN A 210 4.71 -6.56 -27.16
C GLN A 210 6.25 -6.51 -27.14
N GLU A 211 6.84 -6.15 -25.99
CA GLU A 211 8.29 -6.12 -25.81
C GLU A 211 8.94 -7.51 -26.00
N SER A 212 8.31 -8.57 -25.49
CA SER A 212 8.81 -9.95 -25.65
C SER A 212 8.73 -10.44 -27.09
N VAL A 213 7.69 -10.07 -27.85
CA VAL A 213 7.56 -10.42 -29.27
C VAL A 213 8.61 -9.70 -30.10
N LEU A 214 8.86 -8.42 -29.83
CA LEU A 214 9.88 -7.62 -30.52
C LEU A 214 11.29 -8.16 -30.27
N ALA A 215 11.62 -8.50 -29.02
CA ALA A 215 12.90 -9.13 -28.66
C ALA A 215 13.07 -10.51 -29.31
N GLY A 216 11.97 -11.27 -29.44
CA GLY A 216 11.96 -12.53 -30.16
C GLY A 216 12.28 -12.37 -31.64
N THR A 217 11.69 -11.38 -32.32
CA THR A 217 11.98 -11.11 -33.74
C THR A 217 13.39 -10.57 -33.99
N GLU A 218 13.96 -9.79 -33.08
CA GLU A 218 15.35 -9.34 -33.20
C GLU A 218 16.33 -10.52 -33.05
N SER A 219 16.06 -11.46 -32.16
CA SER A 219 16.90 -12.65 -32.01
C SER A 219 16.89 -13.56 -33.24
N VAL A 220 15.74 -13.73 -33.90
CA VAL A 220 15.60 -14.55 -35.12
C VAL A 220 16.37 -13.94 -36.30
N LEU A 221 16.38 -12.62 -36.43
CA LEU A 221 17.13 -11.93 -37.49
C LEU A 221 18.65 -12.05 -37.32
N ASP A 222 19.15 -12.16 -36.08
CA ASP A 222 20.58 -12.31 -35.79
C ASP A 222 21.10 -13.74 -36.06
N TYR A 223 20.23 -14.76 -35.89
CA TYR A 223 20.58 -16.14 -36.26
C TYR A 223 20.61 -16.39 -37.78
N ASP A 224 19.76 -15.71 -38.56
CA ASP A 224 19.75 -15.87 -40.04
C ASP A 224 20.94 -15.19 -40.73
N LEU A 225 21.54 -14.16 -40.11
CA LEU A 225 22.76 -13.52 -40.61
C LEU A 225 24.03 -14.35 -40.34
N CYS A 226 24.03 -15.24 -39.33
CA CYS A 226 25.16 -16.14 -39.04
C CYS A 226 25.08 -17.49 -39.77
N ALA A 227 23.94 -17.89 -40.33
CA ALA A 227 23.77 -19.17 -41.02
C ALA A 227 24.14 -19.15 -42.52
N SER A 228 24.62 -18.01 -43.04
CA SER A 228 24.88 -17.77 -44.47
C SER A 228 26.37 -17.68 -44.85
N VAL A 229 27.30 -18.25 -44.06
CA VAL A 229 28.74 -18.28 -44.35
C VAL A 229 29.26 -19.69 -44.56
#